data_AF-F6HSS3-F1
#
_entry.id   AF-F6HSS3-F1
#
_cell.length_a   1.000
_cell.length_b   1.000
_cell.length_c   1.000
_cell.angle_alpha   90.00
_cell.angle_beta   90.00
_cell.angle_gamma   90.00
#
_symmetry.space_group_name_H-M   'P 1'
#
loop_
_entity.id
_entity.type
_entity.pdbx_description
1 polymer ?
#
loop_
_entity_poly.entity_id
_entity_poly.type
_entity_poly.pdbx_seq_one_letter_code
_entity_poly.pdbx_strand_id
1 'polypeptide(L)' 'MTGFNTCLVIHSQDPTAKYLLNYKIGTSPIICNNNLSTVRLETTKMILEPLHLLKKADVELNITQGVVGGGRRA' A
#
# COMPACT_ATOMS: atom_id res chain seq x y z
N MET A 1 -18.65 21.78 -20.07
CA MET A 1 -17.40 21.09 -20.44
C MET A 1 -16.88 20.42 -19.17
N THR A 2 -16.96 19.09 -19.07
CA THR A 2 -16.45 18.35 -17.90
C THR A 2 -14.95 18.13 -18.10
N GLY A 3 -14.13 18.62 -17.18
CA GLY A 3 -12.67 18.50 -17.25
C GLY A 3 -12.18 17.05 -17.10
N PHE A 4 -10.87 16.86 -16.97
CA PHE A 4 -10.28 15.53 -16.76
C PHE A 4 -10.63 14.97 -15.38
N ASN A 5 -10.91 13.66 -15.33
CA ASN A 5 -11.02 12.92 -14.09
C ASN A 5 -9.64 12.86 -13.42
N THR A 6 -9.51 13.59 -12.31
CA THR A 6 -8.25 13.75 -11.58
C THR A 6 -8.32 12.98 -10.26
N CYS A 7 -7.28 12.21 -9.96
CA CYS A 7 -7.12 11.58 -8.65
C CYS A 7 -5.94 12.23 -7.92
N LEU A 8 -6.23 12.89 -6.80
CA LEU A 8 -5.20 13.44 -5.91
C LEU A 8 -4.73 12.37 -4.93
N VAL A 9 -3.46 12.03 -5.01
CA VAL A 9 -2.82 11.04 -4.13
C VAL A 9 -2.05 11.75 -3.03
N ILE A 10 -2.40 11.48 -1.77
CA ILE A 10 -1.77 12.10 -0.62
C ILE A 10 -0.87 11.09 0.07
N HIS A 11 0.43 11.39 0.11
CA HIS A 11 1.44 10.54 0.76
C HIS A 11 1.75 10.99 2.20
N SER A 12 1.57 12.28 2.51
CA SER A 12 1.85 12.77 3.86
C SER A 12 0.88 12.20 4.88
N GLN A 13 1.30 12.10 6.15
CA GLN A 13 0.45 11.74 7.28
C GLN A 13 -0.14 12.97 8.00
N ASP A 14 0.33 14.16 7.66
CA ASP A 14 -0.14 15.38 8.29
C ASP A 14 -1.62 15.69 7.90
N PRO A 15 -2.33 16.48 8.72
CA PRO A 15 -3.74 16.76 8.52
C PRO A 15 -4.03 17.88 7.50
N THR A 16 -3.01 18.52 6.90
CA THR A 16 -3.17 19.71 6.03
C THR A 16 -4.12 19.44 4.88
N ALA A 17 -3.98 18.31 4.18
CA ALA A 17 -4.88 17.97 3.09
C ALA A 17 -6.34 17.81 3.53
N LYS A 18 -6.58 17.32 4.76
CA LYS A 18 -7.93 17.21 5.33
C LYS A 18 -8.52 18.60 5.56
N TYR A 19 -7.74 19.54 6.08
CA TYR A 19 -8.19 20.91 6.32
C TYR A 19 -8.39 21.70 5.04
N LEU A 20 -7.49 21.58 4.06
CA LEU A 20 -7.58 22.28 2.77
C LEU A 20 -8.75 21.78 1.91
N LEU A 21 -8.98 20.47 1.91
CA LEU A 21 -10.05 19.88 1.09
C LEU A 21 -11.39 19.84 1.82
N ASN A 22 -11.41 20.00 3.15
CA ASN A 22 -12.59 19.86 3.99
C ASN A 22 -13.34 18.50 3.81
N TYR A 23 -12.59 17.45 3.49
CA TYR A 23 -13.11 16.09 3.33
C TYR A 23 -12.42 15.11 4.29
N LYS A 24 -13.14 14.08 4.72
CA LYS A 24 -12.57 12.96 5.49
C LYS A 24 -11.84 12.01 4.54
N ILE A 25 -10.54 12.22 4.38
CA ILE A 25 -9.69 11.45 3.47
C ILE A 25 -9.30 10.13 4.15
N GLY A 26 -9.53 9.01 3.45
CA GLY A 26 -9.15 7.67 3.89
C GLY A 26 -8.20 6.97 2.91
N THR A 27 -7.97 5.68 3.16
CA THR A 27 -7.15 4.80 2.31
C THR A 27 -7.88 4.29 1.06
N SER A 28 -9.20 4.48 0.99
CA SER A 28 -10.01 4.25 -0.21
C SER A 28 -10.22 5.56 -0.96
N PRO A 29 -10.25 5.55 -2.30
CA PRO A 29 -10.60 6.73 -3.08
C PRO A 29 -11.97 7.28 -2.70
N ILE A 30 -12.02 8.57 -2.39
CA ILE A 30 -13.27 9.31 -2.15
C ILE A 30 -13.46 10.35 -3.25
N ILE A 31 -14.71 10.62 -3.63
CA ILE A 31 -15.04 11.67 -4.59
C ILE A 31 -15.21 12.98 -3.82
N CYS A 32 -14.37 13.97 -4.11
CA CYS A 32 -14.40 15.30 -3.49
C CYS A 32 -15.21 16.30 -4.34
N ASN A 33 -15.25 16.11 -5.66
CA ASN A 33 -16.03 16.88 -6.63
C ASN A 33 -16.26 16.03 -7.89
N ASN A 34 -17.13 16.47 -8.80
CA ASN A 34 -17.56 15.75 -10.00
C ASN A 34 -16.41 15.17 -10.86
N ASN A 35 -15.21 15.76 -10.83
CA ASN A 35 -14.04 15.25 -11.56
C ASN A 35 -12.77 15.13 -10.67
N LEU A 36 -12.91 15.20 -9.34
CA LEU A 36 -11.79 15.10 -8.41
C LEU A 36 -12.06 14.01 -7.38
N SER A 37 -11.25 12.97 -7.41
CA SER A 37 -11.16 12.00 -6.33
C SER A 37 -9.88 12.21 -5.52
N THR A 38 -9.85 11.67 -4.31
CA THR A 38 -8.70 11.78 -3.42
C THR A 38 -8.52 10.49 -2.62
N VAL A 39 -7.28 10.06 -2.45
CA VAL A 39 -6.91 8.90 -1.64
C VAL A 39 -5.65 9.19 -0.85
N ARG A 40 -5.55 8.67 0.37
CA ARG A 40 -4.31 8.70 1.17
C ARG A 40 -3.60 7.37 1.10
N LEU A 41 -2.31 7.41 0.79
CA LEU A 41 -1.45 6.24 0.84
C LEU A 41 -0.85 6.10 2.24
N GLU A 42 -0.92 4.88 2.75
CA GLU A 42 -0.22 4.49 3.97
C GLU A 42 0.96 3.61 3.56
N THR A 43 2.04 4.25 3.12
CA THR A 43 3.19 3.59 2.46
C THR A 43 3.77 2.45 3.28
N THR A 44 3.81 2.60 4.61
CA THR A 44 4.26 1.53 5.51
C THR A 44 3.37 0.29 5.39
N LYS A 45 2.04 0.44 5.34
CA LYS A 45 1.12 -0.70 5.14
C LYS A 45 1.24 -1.26 3.73
N MET A 46 1.34 -0.39 2.73
CA MET A 46 1.53 -0.81 1.33
C MET A 46 2.84 -1.57 1.09
N ILE A 47 3.86 -1.40 1.92
CA ILE A 47 5.10 -2.19 1.87
C ILE A 47 4.99 -3.45 2.71
N LEU A 48 4.48 -3.35 3.94
CA LEU A 48 4.41 -4.48 4.88
C LEU A 48 3.48 -5.59 4.40
N GLU A 49 2.33 -5.25 3.79
CA GLU A 49 1.36 -6.24 3.33
C GLU A 49 1.92 -7.13 2.20
N PRO A 50 2.51 -6.59 1.11
CA PRO A 50 3.20 -7.41 0.11
C PRO A 50 4.33 -8.25 0.69
N LEU A 51 5.12 -7.72 1.63
CA LEU A 51 6.20 -8.49 2.27
C LEU A 51 5.65 -9.65 3.11
N HIS A 52 4.52 -9.45 3.80
CA HIS A 52 3.86 -10.51 4.55
C HIS A 52 3.34 -11.62 3.62
N LEU A 53 2.69 -11.24 2.52
CA LEU A 53 2.22 -12.18 1.50
C LEU A 53 3.38 -12.95 0.87
N LEU A 54 4.49 -12.26 0.58
CA LEU A 54 5.70 -12.88 0.03
C LEU A 54 6.31 -13.89 1.01
N LYS A 55 6.39 -13.54 2.30
CA LYS A 55 6.87 -14.46 3.34
C LYS A 55 5.97 -15.70 3.47
N LYS A 56 4.65 -15.52 3.37
CA LYS A 56 3.70 -16.64 3.42
C LYS A 56 3.89 -17.58 2.21
N ALA A 57 4.00 -17.00 1.02
CA ALA A 57 4.24 -17.75 -0.21
C ALA A 57 5.59 -18.51 -0.17
N ASP A 58 6.64 -17.91 0.39
CA ASP A 58 7.95 -18.57 0.55
C ASP A 58 7.87 -19.83 1.44
N VAL A 59 7.13 -19.76 2.55
CA VAL A 59 6.88 -20.92 3.42
C VAL A 59 6.08 -22.01 2.69
N GLU A 60 5.06 -21.64 1.93
CA GLU A 60 4.22 -22.58 1.20
C GLU A 60 4.96 -23.25 0.03
N LEU A 61 5.89 -22.54 -0.61
CA LEU A 61 6.59 -23.00 -1.80
C LEU A 61 8.02 -23.49 -1.53
N ASN A 62 8.51 -23.41 -0.28
CA ASN A 62 9.89 -23.74 0.12
C ASN A 62 10.96 -23.05 -0.77
N ILE A 63 10.68 -21.83 -1.25
CA ILE A 63 11.54 -21.13 -2.24
C ILE A 63 12.91 -20.79 -1.66
N THR A 64 12.98 -20.46 -0.36
CA THR A 64 14.23 -20.18 0.35
C THR A 64 14.82 -21.39 1.09
N GLN A 65 14.36 -22.62 0.84
CA GLN A 65 15.09 -23.81 1.30
C GLN A 65 16.40 -23.93 0.52
N GLY A 66 17.41 -23.18 0.97
CA GLY A 66 18.77 -23.66 0.88
C GLY A 66 18.80 -25.04 1.52
N VAL A 67 18.97 -26.07 0.70
CA VAL A 67 19.53 -27.35 1.15
C VAL A 67 20.91 -27.03 1.70
N VAL A 68 20.97 -26.61 2.96
CA VAL A 68 22.16 -26.77 3.78
C VAL A 68 22.18 -28.26 4.08
N GLY A 69 22.86 -29.01 3.20
CA GLY A 69 23.25 -30.38 3.48
C GLY A 69 23.94 -30.40 4.83
N GLY A 70 23.22 -30.90 5.83
CA GLY A 70 23.67 -31.00 7.20
C GLY A 70 25.00 -31.75 7.22
N GLY A 71 25.98 -31.12 7.86
CA GLY A 71 27.19 -31.81 8.25
C GLY A 71 26.88 -33.02 9.14
N ARG A 72 27.85 -33.94 9.12
CA ARG A 72 27.96 -35.21 9.87
C ARG A 72 27.31 -36.42 9.20
N ARG A 73 28.17 -37.21 8.54
CA ARG A 73 28.20 -38.65 8.80
C ARG A 73 29.57 -38.99 9.37
N ALA A 74 29.52 -39.58 10.56
CA ALA A 74 30.62 -40.28 11.21
C ALA A 74 30.97 -41.55 10.43
#